data_AF-A0A1Z4GQS1-F1
#
_entry.id   AF-A0A1Z4GQS1-F1
#
_cell.length_a   1.000
_cell.length_b   1.000
_cell.length_c   1.000
_cell.angle_alpha   90.00
_cell.angle_beta   90.00
_cell.angle_gamma   90.00
#
_symmetry.space_group_name_H-M   'P 1'
#
loop_
_entity.id
_entity.type
_entity.pdbx_description
1 polymer ?
#
loop_
_entity_poly.entity_id
_entity_poly.type
_entity_poly.pdbx_seq_one_letter_code
_entity_poly.pdbx_strand_id
1 'polypeptide(L)'
;MKFTGKIRSISIKEGKAPYGYIIPNIRISGHEGEILFFGDKLIDINIEDLKIGDLVQFNTNEWRRRDGSREKVAVEVCLFQENIRLTPKPRPQSKIEDSNDVKGMKDKISSYLSNSLSISDAGEFEDYVFMILRLLGIHNLYQYDKKNQAGRADGFFIIGSLAVMYDCTLRQTFEDYKKEQIENYVNKLKNSQITIDVRLTDGGSKKKTLQIQGKNRQVWIITQSQSRELYDVDGIRVKEVSIKDIMKIFTKKLYSDTFEEEELSSSLTVIDKS
;
A
#
# COMPACT_ATOMS: atom_id res chain seq x y z
N MET A 1 21.09 -12.12 -20.10
CA MET A 1 21.13 -10.67 -20.41
C MET A 1 19.70 -10.19 -20.37
N LYS A 2 19.39 -9.17 -19.55
CA LYS A 2 18.03 -8.64 -19.44
C LYS A 2 17.77 -7.62 -20.54
N PHE A 3 16.62 -7.72 -21.19
CA PHE A 3 16.13 -6.83 -22.23
C PHE A 3 14.92 -6.07 -21.72
N THR A 4 14.62 -4.94 -22.36
CA THR A 4 13.37 -4.21 -22.13
C THR A 4 12.63 -4.03 -23.45
N GLY A 5 11.32 -3.87 -23.39
CA GLY A 5 10.48 -3.68 -24.56
C GLY A 5 9.05 -3.31 -24.17
N LYS A 6 8.23 -3.01 -25.17
CA LYS A 6 6.80 -2.71 -24.94
C LYS A 6 5.92 -3.85 -25.40
N ILE A 7 4.87 -4.15 -24.64
CA ILE A 7 3.83 -5.08 -25.07
C ILE A 7 3.19 -4.53 -26.34
N ARG A 8 3.20 -5.33 -27.40
CA ARG A 8 2.61 -4.99 -28.70
C ARG A 8 1.22 -5.59 -28.88
N SER A 9 1.07 -6.84 -28.49
CA SER A 9 -0.21 -7.55 -28.58
C SER A 9 -0.31 -8.65 -27.54
N ILE A 10 -1.54 -8.97 -27.17
CA ILE A 10 -1.90 -10.03 -26.23
C ILE A 10 -3.04 -10.82 -26.86
N SER A 11 -2.96 -12.15 -26.80
CA SER A 11 -4.00 -13.05 -27.26
C SER A 11 -4.41 -14.00 -26.14
N ILE A 12 -5.65 -13.86 -25.69
CA ILE A 12 -6.31 -14.74 -24.72
C ILE A 12 -7.45 -15.41 -25.47
N LYS A 13 -7.37 -16.72 -25.66
CA LYS A 13 -8.40 -17.53 -26.32
C LYS A 13 -8.71 -18.74 -25.47
N GLU A 14 -9.99 -18.99 -25.23
CA GLU A 14 -10.46 -20.13 -24.46
C GLU A 14 -9.92 -21.45 -25.05
N GLY A 15 -9.34 -22.30 -24.20
CA GLY A 15 -8.73 -23.58 -24.59
C GLY A 15 -7.35 -23.49 -25.26
N LYS A 16 -6.72 -22.32 -25.35
CA LYS A 16 -5.34 -22.14 -25.84
C LYS A 16 -4.47 -21.46 -24.80
N ALA A 17 -3.18 -21.80 -24.77
CA ALA A 17 -2.21 -21.12 -23.92
C ALA A 17 -2.17 -19.63 -24.31
N PRO A 18 -2.37 -18.70 -23.35
CA PRO A 18 -2.34 -17.29 -23.64
C PRO A 18 -0.91 -16.85 -23.98
N TYR A 19 -0.78 -15.91 -24.92
CA TYR A 19 0.52 -15.45 -25.42
C TYR A 19 0.45 -14.00 -25.85
N GLY A 20 1.61 -13.38 -26.04
CA GLY A 20 1.71 -12.04 -26.58
C GLY A 20 3.05 -11.77 -27.25
N TYR A 21 3.20 -10.57 -27.79
CA TYR A 21 4.41 -10.13 -28.45
C TYR A 21 4.94 -8.85 -27.80
N ILE A 22 6.26 -8.77 -27.66
CA ILE A 22 6.99 -7.61 -27.14
C ILE A 22 7.79 -7.01 -28.29
N ILE A 23 7.76 -5.68 -28.45
CA ILE A 23 8.73 -4.96 -29.28
C ILE A 23 9.95 -4.66 -28.41
N PRO A 24 11.12 -5.30 -28.65
CA PRO A 24 12.33 -5.02 -27.89
C PRO A 24 12.84 -3.60 -28.16
N ASN A 25 13.30 -2.91 -27.10
CA ASN A 25 13.90 -1.58 -27.22
C ASN A 25 15.29 -1.62 -27.88
N ILE A 26 15.97 -2.76 -27.81
CA ILE A 26 17.27 -3.00 -28.44
C ILE A 26 17.24 -4.30 -29.25
N ARG A 27 18.06 -4.39 -30.29
CA ARG A 27 18.19 -5.61 -31.09
C ARG A 27 18.67 -6.78 -30.23
N ILE A 28 17.98 -7.91 -30.34
CA ILE A 28 18.36 -9.15 -29.70
C ILE A 28 19.18 -9.95 -30.73
N SER A 29 20.42 -10.31 -30.38
CA SER A 29 21.30 -11.03 -31.31
C SER A 29 20.62 -12.31 -31.81
N GLY A 30 20.58 -12.53 -33.13
CA GLY A 30 19.93 -13.70 -33.74
C GLY A 30 18.41 -13.73 -33.67
N HIS A 31 17.74 -12.59 -33.45
CA HIS A 31 16.28 -12.43 -33.53
C HIS A 31 15.93 -11.11 -34.20
N GLU A 32 14.98 -11.12 -35.13
CA GLU A 32 14.49 -9.92 -35.81
C GLU A 32 13.03 -9.65 -35.47
N GLY A 33 12.71 -8.39 -35.17
CA GLY A 33 11.35 -7.95 -34.91
C GLY A 33 10.85 -8.24 -33.49
N GLU A 34 9.55 -8.53 -33.40
CA GLU A 34 8.83 -8.74 -32.15
C GLU A 34 9.21 -10.09 -31.52
N ILE A 35 9.29 -10.16 -30.20
CA ILE A 35 9.61 -11.40 -29.47
C ILE A 35 8.36 -11.95 -28.78
N LEU A 36 8.11 -13.25 -28.97
CA LEU A 36 6.99 -13.97 -28.38
C LEU A 36 7.21 -14.21 -26.88
N PHE A 37 6.15 -14.08 -26.08
CA PHE A 37 6.09 -14.59 -24.71
C PHE A 37 4.82 -15.40 -24.49
N PHE A 38 4.87 -16.34 -23.55
CA PHE A 38 3.71 -17.12 -23.11
C PHE A 38 3.28 -16.66 -21.71
N GLY A 39 2.00 -16.77 -21.40
CA GLY A 39 1.45 -16.33 -20.11
C GLY A 39 2.07 -17.06 -18.91
N ASP A 40 2.51 -18.30 -19.07
CA ASP A 40 3.22 -19.08 -18.03
C ASP A 40 4.66 -18.62 -17.79
N LYS A 41 5.14 -17.62 -18.55
CA LYS A 41 6.46 -17.00 -18.39
C LYS A 41 6.42 -15.61 -17.76
N LEU A 42 5.23 -15.16 -17.37
CA LEU A 42 5.05 -13.93 -16.59
C LEU A 42 5.47 -14.18 -15.13
N ILE A 43 6.13 -13.19 -14.53
CA ILE A 43 6.49 -13.19 -13.11
C ILE A 43 5.67 -12.10 -12.43
N ASP A 44 4.95 -12.48 -11.37
CA ASP A 44 4.19 -11.57 -10.50
C ASP A 44 3.14 -10.70 -11.23
N ILE A 45 2.67 -11.14 -12.40
CA ILE A 45 1.60 -10.49 -13.16
C ILE A 45 0.76 -11.52 -13.92
N ASN A 46 -0.57 -11.36 -13.92
CA ASN A 46 -1.43 -12.16 -14.79
C ASN A 46 -1.47 -11.54 -16.19
N ILE A 47 -1.61 -12.38 -17.22
CA ILE A 47 -1.67 -11.90 -18.60
C ILE A 47 -2.89 -11.01 -18.88
N GLU A 48 -3.95 -11.16 -18.09
CA GLU A 48 -5.18 -10.36 -18.13
C GLU A 48 -4.94 -8.92 -17.66
N ASP A 49 -3.92 -8.70 -16.83
CA ASP A 49 -3.56 -7.40 -16.27
C ASP A 49 -2.62 -6.60 -17.18
N LEU A 50 -1.98 -7.26 -18.16
CA LEU A 50 -1.10 -6.63 -19.14
C LEU A 50 -1.90 -5.83 -20.18
N LYS A 51 -1.37 -4.67 -20.55
CA LYS A 51 -1.94 -3.78 -21.57
C LYS A 51 -0.95 -3.56 -22.71
N ILE A 52 -1.49 -3.34 -23.91
CA ILE A 52 -0.69 -2.90 -25.07
C ILE A 52 -0.02 -1.57 -24.71
N GLY A 53 1.30 -1.51 -24.88
CA GLY A 53 2.13 -0.36 -24.55
C GLY A 53 2.87 -0.49 -23.22
N ASP A 54 2.50 -1.45 -22.36
CA ASP A 54 3.19 -1.67 -21.08
C ASP A 54 4.66 -1.96 -21.30
N LEU A 55 5.51 -1.28 -20.53
CA LEU A 55 6.94 -1.47 -20.57
C LEU A 55 7.26 -2.71 -19.72
N VAL A 56 8.04 -3.63 -20.28
CA VAL A 56 8.38 -4.89 -19.64
C VAL A 56 9.88 -5.16 -19.71
N GLN A 57 10.38 -5.88 -18.72
CA GLN A 57 11.72 -6.45 -18.69
C GLN A 57 11.61 -7.96 -18.84
N PHE A 58 12.55 -8.56 -19.57
CA PHE A 58 12.55 -9.99 -19.83
C PHE A 58 13.96 -10.53 -20.08
N ASN A 59 14.12 -11.83 -19.93
CA ASN A 59 15.25 -12.60 -20.43
C ASN A 59 14.85 -13.32 -21.73
N THR A 60 15.83 -13.78 -22.50
CA THR A 60 15.57 -14.57 -23.72
C THR A 60 15.98 -16.02 -23.53
N ASN A 61 15.16 -16.95 -24.01
CA ASN A 61 15.49 -18.37 -24.08
C ASN A 61 15.18 -18.93 -25.47
N GLU A 62 15.78 -20.07 -25.83
CA GLU A 62 15.43 -20.80 -27.06
C GLU A 62 14.24 -21.72 -26.80
N TRP A 63 13.20 -21.57 -27.62
CA TRP A 63 12.04 -22.45 -27.64
C TRP A 63 12.03 -23.26 -28.92
N ARG A 64 11.74 -24.56 -28.79
CA ARG A 64 11.70 -25.49 -29.92
C ARG A 64 10.26 -25.63 -30.42
N ARG A 65 10.03 -25.24 -31.67
CA ARG A 65 8.76 -25.42 -32.37
C ARG A 65 8.51 -26.90 -32.67
N ARG A 66 7.25 -27.25 -32.94
CA ARG A 66 6.84 -28.63 -33.28
C ARG A 66 7.48 -29.14 -34.58
N ASP A 67 7.84 -28.24 -35.49
CA ASP A 67 8.56 -28.55 -36.73
C ASP A 67 10.07 -28.75 -36.53
N GLY A 68 10.57 -28.64 -35.28
CA GLY A 68 11.96 -28.82 -34.92
C GLY A 68 12.81 -27.56 -35.03
N SER A 69 12.28 -26.45 -35.55
CA SER A 69 12.97 -25.16 -35.60
C SER A 69 13.11 -24.55 -34.19
N ARG A 70 14.12 -23.70 -34.01
CA ARG A 70 14.36 -22.98 -32.75
C ARG A 70 14.04 -21.50 -32.95
N GLU A 71 13.33 -20.92 -32.00
CA GLU A 71 12.97 -19.51 -31.97
C GLU A 71 13.30 -18.92 -30.59
N LYS A 72 13.69 -17.65 -30.55
CA LYS A 72 13.89 -16.97 -29.27
C LYS A 72 12.56 -16.49 -28.73
N VAL A 73 12.31 -16.78 -27.46
CA VAL A 73 11.14 -16.32 -26.72
C VAL A 73 11.57 -15.53 -25.50
N ALA A 74 10.73 -14.60 -25.10
CA ALA A 74 10.87 -13.86 -23.87
C ALA A 74 10.39 -14.74 -22.71
N VAL A 75 11.23 -14.82 -21.67
CA VAL A 75 10.97 -15.56 -20.43
C VAL A 75 11.22 -14.63 -19.25
N GLU A 76 10.67 -14.98 -18.09
CA GLU A 76 10.80 -14.17 -16.87
C GLU A 76 10.35 -12.73 -17.12
N VAL A 77 9.19 -12.58 -17.77
CA VAL A 77 8.66 -11.29 -18.20
C VAL A 77 7.96 -10.63 -17.02
N CYS A 78 8.36 -9.40 -16.69
CA CYS A 78 7.73 -8.59 -15.64
C CYS A 78 7.56 -7.13 -16.09
N LEU A 79 6.65 -6.39 -15.45
CA LEU A 79 6.51 -4.95 -15.71
C LEU A 79 7.81 -4.22 -15.37
N PHE A 80 8.28 -3.42 -16.33
CA PHE A 80 9.46 -2.57 -16.16
C PHE A 80 9.02 -1.22 -15.62
N GLN A 81 9.32 -0.99 -14.36
CA GLN A 81 9.23 0.34 -13.77
C GLN A 81 10.44 1.16 -14.26
N GLU A 82 10.19 2.10 -15.17
CA GLU A 82 11.17 3.15 -15.43
C GLU A 82 11.38 3.92 -14.12
N ASN A 83 12.59 3.83 -13.57
CA ASN A 83 13.08 4.90 -12.70
C ASN A 83 13.09 6.18 -13.56
N ILE A 84 12.03 6.98 -13.44
CA ILE A 84 11.86 8.25 -14.13
C ILE A 84 13.10 9.12 -13.88
N ARG A 85 13.99 9.19 -14.87
CA ARG A 85 14.98 10.27 -15.00
C ARG A 85 14.26 11.46 -15.64
N LEU A 86 13.54 12.23 -14.84
CA LEU A 86 13.27 13.62 -15.20
C LEU A 86 14.63 14.34 -15.22
N THR A 87 15.02 14.88 -16.36
CA THR A 87 16.20 15.76 -16.48
C THR A 87 16.05 16.94 -15.52
N PRO A 88 16.90 17.09 -14.49
CA PRO A 88 16.96 18.32 -13.72
C PRO A 88 17.92 19.28 -14.43
N LYS A 89 17.52 20.54 -14.57
CA LYS A 89 18.48 21.65 -14.61
C LYS A 89 19.55 21.44 -13.53
N PRO A 90 20.83 21.76 -13.78
CA PRO A 90 21.90 21.43 -12.85
C PRO A 90 21.67 22.15 -11.52
N ARG A 91 21.26 21.38 -10.51
CA ARG A 91 21.39 21.71 -9.09
C ARG A 91 22.17 20.57 -8.43
N PRO A 92 22.95 20.87 -7.38
CA PRO A 92 24.09 20.07 -6.98
C PRO A 92 23.66 18.64 -6.65
N GLN A 93 24.34 17.66 -7.23
CA GLN A 93 24.17 16.25 -6.93
C GLN A 93 24.41 16.03 -5.43
N SER A 94 23.38 15.63 -4.68
CA SER A 94 23.62 14.79 -3.51
C SER A 94 23.69 13.36 -4.02
N LYS A 95 24.89 12.77 -3.91
CA LYS A 95 25.11 11.35 -4.14
C LYS A 95 24.23 10.59 -3.14
N ILE A 96 23.27 9.81 -3.60
CA ILE A 96 22.85 8.65 -2.82
C ILE A 96 23.86 7.57 -3.20
N GLU A 97 24.89 7.46 -2.37
CA GLU A 97 25.83 6.36 -2.43
C GLU A 97 25.06 5.05 -2.21
N ASP A 98 25.39 4.00 -2.95
CA ASP A 98 25.04 2.61 -2.62
C ASP A 98 25.80 2.20 -1.35
N SER A 99 25.57 2.91 -0.24
CA SER A 99 26.01 2.44 1.05
C SER A 99 25.02 1.38 1.50
N ASN A 100 25.50 0.14 1.68
CA ASN A 100 24.79 -0.88 2.45
C ASN A 100 24.81 -0.56 3.95
N ASP A 101 24.83 0.72 4.31
CA ASP A 101 24.74 1.17 5.68
C ASP A 101 23.27 1.26 6.11
N VAL A 102 23.08 1.35 7.42
CA VAL A 102 21.74 1.40 8.03
C VAL A 102 20.96 2.62 7.53
N LYS A 103 21.62 3.73 7.20
CA LYS A 103 20.96 4.94 6.72
C LYS A 103 20.38 4.72 5.32
N GLY A 104 21.14 4.13 4.40
CA GLY A 104 20.67 3.78 3.07
C GLY A 104 19.50 2.79 3.10
N MET A 105 19.48 1.87 4.07
CA MET A 105 18.32 0.98 4.29
C MET A 105 17.09 1.76 4.76
N LYS A 106 17.25 2.70 5.71
CA LYS A 106 16.15 3.57 6.17
C LYS A 106 15.57 4.38 5.00
N ASP A 107 16.44 4.97 4.17
CA ASP A 107 16.04 5.76 3.00
C ASP A 107 15.22 4.90 2.02
N LYS A 108 15.66 3.66 1.76
CA LYS A 108 14.95 2.71 0.91
C LYS A 108 13.56 2.36 1.46
N ILE A 109 13.46 2.03 2.76
CA ILE A 109 12.17 1.71 3.40
C ILE A 109 11.21 2.90 3.27
N SER A 110 11.64 4.10 3.64
CA SER A 110 10.81 5.31 3.54
C SER A 110 10.38 5.59 2.10
N SER A 111 11.25 5.38 1.12
CA SER A 111 10.92 5.56 -0.30
C SER A 111 9.89 4.53 -0.78
N TYR A 112 10.07 3.24 -0.46
CA TYR A 112 9.13 2.19 -0.87
C TYR A 112 7.72 2.45 -0.31
N LEU A 113 7.62 2.76 0.98
CA LEU A 113 6.33 3.06 1.61
C LEU A 113 5.69 4.33 1.05
N SER A 114 6.49 5.36 0.76
CA SER A 114 5.95 6.59 0.16
C SER A 114 5.44 6.38 -1.27
N ASN A 115 6.07 5.50 -2.04
CA ASN A 115 5.67 5.22 -3.42
C ASN A 115 4.37 4.39 -3.50
N SER A 116 4.03 3.61 -2.46
CA SER A 116 2.75 2.90 -2.35
C SER A 116 1.53 3.80 -2.07
N LEU A 117 1.67 5.13 -2.13
CA LEU A 117 0.56 6.06 -1.93
C LEU A 117 -0.43 6.16 -3.11
N SER A 118 -0.14 5.51 -4.25
CA SER A 118 -1.01 5.50 -5.43
C SER A 118 -2.00 4.35 -5.46
N ILE A 119 -2.29 3.72 -4.31
CA ILE A 119 -3.27 2.63 -4.21
C ILE A 119 -4.65 3.15 -4.62
N SER A 120 -5.28 2.46 -5.58
CA SER A 120 -6.62 2.76 -6.09
C SER A 120 -7.67 1.73 -5.67
N ASP A 121 -7.24 0.58 -5.15
CA ASP A 121 -8.13 -0.42 -4.56
C ASP A 121 -8.39 -0.11 -3.07
N ALA A 122 -9.66 -0.12 -2.67
CA ALA A 122 -10.03 0.23 -1.31
C ALA A 122 -9.57 -0.83 -0.29
N GLY A 123 -9.63 -2.12 -0.64
CA GLY A 123 -9.23 -3.21 0.23
C GLY A 123 -7.72 -3.24 0.47
N GLU A 124 -6.93 -3.00 -0.59
CA GLU A 124 -5.48 -2.83 -0.47
C GLU A 124 -5.12 -1.59 0.36
N PHE A 125 -5.89 -0.49 0.21
CA PHE A 125 -5.64 0.72 1.00
C PHE A 125 -5.87 0.48 2.50
N GLU A 126 -6.94 -0.23 2.87
CA GLU A 126 -7.18 -0.66 4.25
C GLU A 126 -6.02 -1.51 4.81
N ASP A 127 -5.56 -2.50 4.04
CA ASP A 127 -4.47 -3.40 4.45
C ASP A 127 -3.14 -2.65 4.56
N TYR A 128 -2.89 -1.71 3.66
CA TYR A 128 -1.74 -0.83 3.70
C TYR A 128 -1.75 0.07 4.95
N VAL A 129 -2.87 0.72 5.25
CA VAL A 129 -3.02 1.55 6.45
C VAL A 129 -2.80 0.71 7.71
N PHE A 130 -3.39 -0.47 7.79
CA PHE A 130 -3.19 -1.38 8.92
C PHE A 130 -1.71 -1.75 9.09
N MET A 131 -1.02 -2.09 8.00
CA MET A 131 0.41 -2.38 8.01
C MET A 131 1.23 -1.20 8.54
N ILE A 132 0.98 0.02 8.06
CA ILE A 132 1.71 1.22 8.52
C ILE A 132 1.47 1.47 10.01
N LEU A 133 0.23 1.38 10.49
CA LEU A 133 -0.09 1.51 11.92
C LEU A 133 0.63 0.44 12.76
N ARG A 134 0.76 -0.79 12.24
CA ARG A 134 1.52 -1.86 12.90
C ARG A 134 3.02 -1.56 12.96
N LEU A 135 3.61 -1.05 11.87
CA LEU A 135 5.02 -0.69 11.77
C LEU A 135 5.38 0.52 12.66
N LEU A 136 4.43 1.42 12.91
CA LEU A 136 4.56 2.46 13.93
C LEU A 136 4.75 1.91 15.34
N GLY A 137 4.50 0.62 15.59
CA GLY A 137 4.63 0.01 16.91
C GLY A 137 3.35 0.12 17.74
N ILE A 138 2.19 0.32 17.10
CA ILE A 138 0.92 0.30 17.80
C ILE A 138 0.55 -1.16 18.10
N HIS A 139 0.86 -1.61 19.31
CA HIS A 139 0.69 -3.00 19.72
C HIS A 139 -0.79 -3.39 19.91
N ASN A 140 -1.59 -2.48 20.47
CA ASN A 140 -3.03 -2.66 20.67
C ASN A 140 -3.81 -2.17 19.43
N LEU A 141 -3.52 -2.75 18.27
CA LEU A 141 -4.18 -2.49 16.98
C LEU A 141 -5.03 -3.71 16.59
N TYR A 142 -6.30 -3.46 16.24
CA TYR A 142 -7.28 -4.49 15.92
C TYR A 142 -8.01 -4.13 14.63
N GLN A 143 -8.07 -5.07 13.69
CA GLN A 143 -8.86 -4.95 12.46
C GLN A 143 -10.19 -5.69 12.65
N TYR A 144 -11.29 -5.09 12.22
CA TYR A 144 -12.58 -5.78 12.20
C TYR A 144 -12.67 -6.74 11.00
N ASP A 145 -13.47 -7.80 11.14
CA ASP A 145 -13.62 -8.79 10.06
C ASP A 145 -14.28 -8.18 8.82
N LYS A 146 -13.56 -8.21 7.69
CA LYS A 146 -14.03 -7.76 6.38
C LYS A 146 -15.33 -8.42 5.92
N LYS A 147 -15.62 -9.65 6.38
CA LYS A 147 -16.81 -10.43 5.98
C LYS A 147 -18.12 -9.92 6.60
N ASN A 148 -18.07 -9.08 7.62
CA ASN A 148 -19.23 -8.54 8.35
C ASN A 148 -19.21 -7.00 8.43
N GLN A 149 -18.84 -6.34 7.33
CA GLN A 149 -18.50 -4.91 7.28
C GLN A 149 -19.67 -3.91 7.31
N ALA A 150 -20.93 -4.33 7.18
CA ALA A 150 -22.05 -3.39 7.11
C ALA A 150 -22.11 -2.49 8.37
N GLY A 151 -21.70 -1.22 8.23
CA GLY A 151 -21.69 -0.22 9.31
C GLY A 151 -20.58 -0.38 10.36
N ARG A 152 -19.52 -1.17 10.08
CA ARG A 152 -18.36 -1.31 10.97
C ARG A 152 -17.16 -0.52 10.43
N ALA A 153 -16.40 0.04 11.37
CA ALA A 153 -15.11 0.64 11.09
C ALA A 153 -14.11 -0.43 10.64
N ASP A 154 -13.02 -0.03 9.99
CA ASP A 154 -11.98 -0.97 9.56
C ASP A 154 -11.13 -1.45 10.72
N GLY A 155 -10.92 -0.59 11.72
CA GLY A 155 -10.21 -0.99 12.91
C GLY A 155 -10.32 -0.05 14.09
N PHE A 156 -9.62 -0.44 15.14
CA PHE A 156 -9.54 0.29 16.39
C PHE A 156 -8.17 0.08 17.00
N PHE A 157 -7.61 1.13 17.61
CA PHE A 157 -6.38 1.00 18.36
C PHE A 157 -6.33 1.86 19.62
N ILE A 158 -5.45 1.47 20.53
CA ILE A 158 -5.07 2.24 21.72
C ILE A 158 -3.55 2.36 21.77
N ILE A 159 -3.06 3.56 22.06
CA ILE A 159 -1.64 3.82 22.33
C ILE A 159 -1.52 4.92 23.37
N GLY A 160 -0.77 4.71 24.45
CA GLY A 160 -0.71 5.66 25.55
C GLY A 160 -2.11 6.09 26.04
N SER A 161 -2.36 7.40 25.99
CA SER A 161 -3.65 8.00 26.35
C SER A 161 -4.64 8.12 25.18
N LEU A 162 -4.27 7.73 23.96
CA LEU A 162 -5.07 7.86 22.75
C LEU A 162 -5.85 6.57 22.44
N ALA A 163 -7.13 6.71 22.13
CA ALA A 163 -8.00 5.64 21.63
C ALA A 163 -8.66 6.08 20.32
N VAL A 164 -8.47 5.31 19.24
CA VAL A 164 -8.89 5.68 17.89
C VAL A 164 -9.72 4.57 17.27
N MET A 165 -10.92 4.94 16.78
CA MET A 165 -11.65 4.13 15.81
C MET A 165 -11.38 4.70 14.43
N TYR A 166 -10.95 3.88 13.48
CA TYR A 166 -10.57 4.35 12.16
C TYR A 166 -11.26 3.59 11.03
N ASP A 167 -11.43 4.29 9.93
CA ASP A 167 -12.06 3.81 8.70
C ASP A 167 -11.35 4.50 7.51
N CYS A 168 -11.11 3.75 6.44
CA CYS A 168 -10.29 4.14 5.32
C CYS A 168 -11.16 4.44 4.11
N THR A 169 -10.79 5.44 3.33
CA THR A 169 -11.47 5.70 2.06
C THR A 169 -10.58 6.40 1.05
N LEU A 170 -10.78 6.03 -0.21
CA LEU A 170 -10.18 6.68 -1.37
C LEU A 170 -11.05 7.81 -1.93
N ARG A 171 -12.30 7.97 -1.45
CA ARG A 171 -13.22 9.00 -1.95
C ARG A 171 -13.03 10.31 -1.17
N GLN A 172 -12.83 11.41 -1.88
CA GLN A 172 -12.62 12.73 -1.27
C GLN A 172 -13.90 13.31 -0.65
N THR A 173 -15.07 13.04 -1.24
CA THR A 173 -16.37 13.52 -0.76
C THR A 173 -17.00 12.57 0.26
N PHE A 174 -16.20 12.04 1.19
CA PHE A 174 -16.67 11.01 2.12
C PHE A 174 -17.64 11.49 3.17
N GLU A 175 -17.61 12.77 3.50
CA GLU A 175 -18.43 13.35 4.56
C GLU A 175 -19.93 13.08 4.32
N ASP A 176 -20.40 13.23 3.07
CA ASP A 176 -21.81 13.07 2.72
C ASP A 176 -22.30 11.62 2.88
N TYR A 177 -21.54 10.64 2.37
CA TYR A 177 -21.99 9.24 2.35
C TYR A 177 -21.56 8.43 3.59
N LYS A 178 -20.57 8.90 4.36
CA LYS A 178 -20.13 8.26 5.62
C LYS A 178 -20.72 8.91 6.87
N LYS A 179 -21.51 9.97 6.77
CA LYS A 179 -22.07 10.70 7.92
C LYS A 179 -22.64 9.78 9.00
N GLU A 180 -23.57 8.90 8.62
CA GLU A 180 -24.20 7.94 9.55
C GLU A 180 -23.17 6.96 10.15
N GLN A 181 -22.18 6.52 9.36
CA GLN A 181 -21.11 5.64 9.85
C GLN A 181 -20.25 6.35 10.91
N ILE A 182 -19.88 7.60 10.66
CA ILE A 182 -19.08 8.42 11.58
C ILE A 182 -19.86 8.66 12.88
N GLU A 183 -21.14 9.00 12.80
CA GLU A 183 -22.01 9.16 13.97
C GLU A 183 -22.08 7.87 14.81
N ASN A 184 -22.17 6.72 14.14
CA ASN A 184 -22.12 5.42 14.82
C ASN A 184 -20.78 5.17 15.53
N TYR A 185 -19.66 5.59 14.94
CA TYR A 185 -18.33 5.46 15.56
C TYR A 185 -18.19 6.38 16.78
N VAL A 186 -18.66 7.61 16.68
CA VAL A 186 -18.73 8.56 17.80
C VAL A 186 -19.55 7.97 18.93
N ASN A 187 -20.76 7.47 18.66
CA ASN A 187 -21.62 6.87 19.67
C ASN A 187 -20.99 5.63 20.33
N LYS A 188 -20.24 4.81 19.58
CA LYS A 188 -19.48 3.69 20.16
C LYS A 188 -18.40 4.18 21.13
N LEU A 189 -17.71 5.27 20.82
CA LEU A 189 -16.65 5.85 21.66
C LEU A 189 -17.19 6.61 22.88
N LYS A 190 -18.48 6.95 22.94
CA LYS A 190 -19.09 7.51 24.16
C LYS A 190 -19.08 6.53 25.33
N ASN A 191 -19.10 5.22 25.04
CA ASN A 191 -19.02 4.18 26.05
C ASN A 191 -17.66 4.18 26.77
N SER A 192 -17.63 3.66 28.00
CA SER A 192 -16.38 3.51 28.78
C SER A 192 -15.48 2.39 28.25
N GLN A 193 -16.03 1.47 27.46
CA GLN A 193 -15.33 0.30 26.94
C GLN A 193 -15.79 -0.08 25.52
N ILE A 194 -14.93 -0.76 24.79
CA ILE A 194 -15.22 -1.34 23.46
C ILE A 194 -14.93 -2.83 23.49
N THR A 195 -15.80 -3.63 22.87
CA THR A 195 -15.57 -5.08 22.69
C THR A 195 -15.32 -5.40 21.23
N ILE A 196 -14.22 -6.10 20.97
CA ILE A 196 -13.75 -6.45 19.62
C ILE A 196 -13.57 -7.96 19.53
N ASP A 197 -13.96 -8.55 18.41
CA ASP A 197 -13.66 -9.94 18.08
C ASP A 197 -12.24 -10.03 17.52
N VAL A 198 -11.32 -10.57 18.31
CA VAL A 198 -9.91 -10.76 17.93
C VAL A 198 -9.75 -12.14 17.32
N ARG A 199 -9.18 -12.22 16.10
CA ARG A 199 -8.78 -13.49 15.50
C ARG A 199 -7.56 -14.06 16.21
N LEU A 200 -7.64 -15.34 16.56
CA LEU A 200 -6.58 -16.12 17.16
C LEU A 200 -5.73 -16.80 16.07
N THR A 201 -4.50 -17.17 16.41
CA THR A 201 -3.55 -17.82 15.48
C THR A 201 -4.00 -19.22 15.04
N ASP A 202 -4.90 -19.85 15.80
CA ASP A 202 -5.51 -21.15 15.50
C ASP A 202 -6.75 -21.04 14.60
N GLY A 203 -7.09 -19.84 14.12
CA GLY A 203 -8.28 -19.58 13.31
C GLY A 203 -9.55 -19.34 14.13
N GLY A 204 -9.50 -19.42 15.46
CA GLY A 204 -10.60 -19.05 16.34
C GLY A 204 -10.82 -17.54 16.44
N SER A 205 -11.89 -17.14 17.12
CA SER A 205 -12.12 -15.74 17.49
C SER A 205 -12.39 -15.62 19.00
N LYS A 206 -11.88 -14.56 19.61
CA LYS A 206 -12.09 -14.24 21.03
C LYS A 206 -12.55 -12.81 21.18
N LYS A 207 -13.64 -12.61 21.93
CA LYS A 207 -14.05 -11.27 22.36
C LYS A 207 -13.04 -10.68 23.35
N LYS A 208 -12.52 -9.50 23.05
CA LYS A 208 -11.65 -8.72 23.92
C LYS A 208 -12.34 -7.39 24.23
N THR A 209 -12.54 -7.11 25.51
CA THR A 209 -13.07 -5.83 25.98
C THR A 209 -11.92 -4.93 26.41
N LEU A 210 -11.89 -3.71 25.87
CA LEU A 210 -10.85 -2.71 26.07
C LEU A 210 -11.45 -1.52 26.80
N GLN A 211 -10.82 -1.10 27.89
CA GLN A 211 -11.22 0.10 28.65
C GLN A 211 -10.69 1.35 27.96
N ILE A 212 -11.59 2.31 27.69
CA ILE A 212 -11.29 3.58 27.01
C ILE A 212 -11.68 4.81 27.83
N GLN A 213 -12.20 4.61 29.05
CA GLN A 213 -12.47 5.70 29.98
C GLN A 213 -11.17 6.48 30.31
N GLY A 214 -11.26 7.81 30.29
CA GLY A 214 -10.11 8.70 30.53
C GLY A 214 -9.11 8.80 29.38
N LYS A 215 -9.35 8.12 28.24
CA LYS A 215 -8.54 8.26 27.03
C LYS A 215 -9.01 9.46 26.20
N ASN A 216 -8.07 10.05 25.46
CA ASN A 216 -8.34 10.93 24.34
C ASN A 216 -8.96 10.10 23.21
N ARG A 217 -10.25 10.32 22.93
CA ARG A 217 -11.01 9.53 21.96
C ARG A 217 -11.09 10.24 20.63
N GLN A 218 -10.77 9.54 19.54
CA GLN A 218 -10.85 10.10 18.20
C GLN A 218 -11.50 9.13 17.21
N VAL A 219 -12.22 9.67 16.24
CA VAL A 219 -12.63 8.96 15.03
C VAL A 219 -11.78 9.47 13.89
N TRP A 220 -11.09 8.57 13.19
CA TRP A 220 -10.25 8.91 12.05
C TRP A 220 -10.84 8.37 10.76
N ILE A 221 -11.07 9.25 9.80
CA ILE A 221 -11.26 8.85 8.40
C ILE A 221 -9.92 9.01 7.69
N ILE A 222 -9.28 7.88 7.39
CA ILE A 222 -7.94 7.87 6.80
C ILE A 222 -8.07 7.96 5.27
N THR A 223 -7.44 8.97 4.68
CA THR A 223 -7.52 9.27 3.24
C THR A 223 -6.13 9.53 2.64
N GLN A 224 -6.07 9.71 1.32
CA GLN A 224 -4.88 10.18 0.60
C GLN A 224 -4.77 11.71 0.53
N SER A 225 -5.77 12.41 1.06
CA SER A 225 -5.90 13.88 1.02
C SER A 225 -5.10 14.53 2.15
N GLN A 226 -5.58 15.63 2.74
CA GLN A 226 -4.91 16.39 3.79
C GLN A 226 -5.57 16.10 5.14
N SER A 227 -4.75 16.04 6.19
CA SER A 227 -5.28 15.91 7.55
C SER A 227 -5.99 17.19 7.98
N ARG A 228 -7.12 17.07 8.65
CA ARG A 228 -7.86 18.18 9.26
C ARG A 228 -8.81 17.67 10.33
N GLU A 229 -9.07 18.51 11.31
CA GLU A 229 -10.19 18.28 12.22
C GLU A 229 -11.51 18.62 11.50
N LEU A 230 -12.48 17.70 11.57
CA LEU A 230 -13.81 17.91 10.99
C LEU A 230 -14.71 18.59 12.02
N TYR A 231 -14.75 18.03 13.24
CA TYR A 231 -15.49 18.57 14.37
C TYR A 231 -15.12 17.86 15.68
N ASP A 232 -15.52 18.44 16.81
CA ASP A 232 -15.50 17.82 18.15
C ASP A 232 -16.94 17.69 18.67
N VAL A 233 -17.26 16.52 19.23
CA VAL A 233 -18.54 16.28 19.90
C VAL A 233 -18.30 15.44 21.17
N ASP A 234 -18.79 15.93 22.31
CA ASP A 234 -18.62 15.29 23.62
C ASP A 234 -17.15 14.95 23.98
N GLY A 235 -16.19 15.76 23.51
CA GLY A 235 -14.76 15.54 23.70
C GLY A 235 -14.19 14.39 22.85
N ILE A 236 -14.94 13.95 21.84
CA ILE A 236 -14.51 12.99 20.82
C ILE A 236 -14.20 13.79 19.55
N ARG A 237 -12.93 13.80 19.15
CA ARG A 237 -12.50 14.52 17.95
C ARG A 237 -12.67 13.66 16.71
N VAL A 238 -13.33 14.18 15.69
CA VAL A 238 -13.49 13.53 14.39
C VAL A 238 -12.57 14.21 13.40
N LYS A 239 -11.73 13.42 12.73
CA LYS A 239 -10.66 13.93 11.86
C LYS A 239 -10.63 13.20 10.54
N GLU A 240 -10.33 13.95 9.49
CA GLU A 240 -9.70 13.40 8.31
C GLU A 240 -8.20 13.28 8.59
N VAL A 241 -7.60 12.13 8.34
CA VAL A 241 -6.19 11.89 8.57
C VAL A 241 -5.54 11.40 7.28
N SER A 242 -4.55 12.14 6.81
CA SER A 242 -3.76 11.72 5.66
C SER A 242 -2.86 10.56 6.03
N ILE A 243 -2.88 9.50 5.24
CA ILE A 243 -1.87 8.43 5.33
C ILE A 243 -0.45 9.00 5.18
N LYS A 244 -0.28 10.12 4.47
CA LYS A 244 1.01 10.81 4.31
C LYS A 244 1.54 11.32 5.65
N ASP A 245 0.67 11.86 6.50
CA ASP A 245 1.09 12.38 7.80
C ASP A 245 1.42 11.25 8.78
N ILE A 246 0.70 10.12 8.70
CA ILE A 246 1.05 8.91 9.45
C ILE A 246 2.45 8.42 9.03
N MET A 247 2.76 8.43 7.73
CA MET A 247 4.09 8.04 7.22
C MET A 247 5.19 9.04 7.57
N LYS A 248 4.89 10.34 7.68
CA LYS A 248 5.85 11.33 8.20
C LYS A 248 6.25 10.97 9.63
N ILE A 249 5.29 10.59 10.48
CA ILE A 249 5.56 10.13 11.85
C ILE A 249 6.40 8.85 11.83
N PHE A 250 6.07 7.89 10.96
CA PHE A 250 6.86 6.67 10.80
C PHE A 250 8.30 6.98 10.39
N THR A 251 8.48 7.89 9.43
CA THR A 251 9.81 8.32 8.99
C THR A 251 10.55 8.98 10.14
N LYS A 252 9.93 9.92 10.86
CA LYS A 252 10.54 10.53 12.06
C LYS A 252 11.01 9.46 13.06
N LYS A 253 10.16 8.47 13.36
CA LYS A 253 10.49 7.35 14.24
C LYS A 253 11.69 6.55 13.73
N LEU A 254 11.74 6.27 12.42
CA LEU A 254 12.79 5.47 11.80
C LEU A 254 14.19 6.10 11.95
N TYR A 255 14.29 7.43 11.95
CA TYR A 255 15.56 8.16 12.07
C TYR A 255 15.87 8.64 13.50
N SER A 256 14.95 8.49 14.44
CA SER A 256 15.20 8.88 15.82
C SER A 256 16.03 7.84 16.56
N ASP A 257 16.98 8.28 17.37
CA ASP A 257 17.76 7.40 18.27
C ASP A 257 16.89 6.92 19.45
N THR A 258 15.92 7.75 19.84
CA THR A 258 14.92 7.47 20.89
C THR A 258 13.55 7.89 20.38
N PHE A 259 12.57 6.98 20.39
CA PHE A 259 11.20 7.30 20.02
C PHE A 259 10.24 6.52 20.93
N GLU A 260 9.82 7.18 22.00
CA GLU A 260 9.03 6.55 23.06
C GLU A 260 7.53 6.53 22.72
N GLU A 261 6.79 5.66 23.41
CA GLU A 261 5.34 5.52 23.19
C GLU A 261 4.59 6.84 23.46
N GLU A 262 5.02 7.63 24.45
CA GLU A 262 4.40 8.91 24.77
C GLU A 262 4.59 9.94 23.64
N GLU A 263 5.75 9.96 23.01
CA GLU A 263 6.02 10.81 21.85
C GLU A 263 5.18 10.38 20.65
N LEU A 264 5.07 9.06 20.40
CA LEU A 264 4.21 8.53 19.34
C LEU A 264 2.74 8.89 19.58
N SER A 265 2.23 8.63 20.79
CA SER A 265 0.86 8.94 21.19
C SER A 265 0.57 10.43 21.03
N SER A 266 1.48 11.30 21.45
CA SER A 266 1.35 12.75 21.32
C SER A 266 1.34 13.19 19.86
N SER A 267 2.26 12.67 19.03
CA SER A 267 2.35 12.96 17.60
C SER A 267 1.07 12.56 16.85
N LEU A 268 0.54 11.36 17.15
CA LEU A 268 -0.73 10.89 16.57
C LEU A 268 -1.92 11.74 17.06
N THR A 269 -1.91 12.20 18.31
CA THR A 269 -3.03 12.96 18.90
C THR A 269 -3.28 14.29 18.19
N VAL A 270 -2.26 14.92 17.60
CA VAL A 270 -2.31 16.24 16.94
C VAL A 270 -2.02 16.16 15.44
N ILE A 271 -2.19 15.00 14.83
CA ILE A 271 -1.77 14.73 13.45
C ILE A 271 -2.38 15.68 12.40
N ASP A 272 -3.55 16.25 12.69
CA ASP A 272 -4.24 17.29 11.90
C ASP A 272 -3.52 18.65 11.83
N LYS A 273 -2.47 18.85 12.63
CA LYS A 273 -1.70 20.10 12.71
C LYS A 273 -0.31 20.01 12.07
N SER A 274 -0.05 18.94 11.31
CA SER A 274 1.27 18.52 10.81
C SER A 274 1.59 18.95 9.37
#